data_AF-A0A562NHF5-F1
#
_entry.id   AF-A0A562NHF5-F1
#
_cell.length_a   1.000
_cell.length_b   1.000
_cell.length_c   1.000
_cell.angle_alpha   90.00
_cell.angle_beta   90.00
_cell.angle_gamma   90.00
#
_symmetry.space_group_name_H-M   'P 1'
#
loop_
_entity.id
_entity.type
_entity.pdbx_description
1 polymer ?
#
loop_
_entity_poly.entity_id
_entity_poly.type
_entity_poly.pdbx_seq_one_letter_code
_entity_poly.pdbx_strand_id
1 'polypeptide(L)'
;MRGLDGILALLDSRSFGSIWFWILLTAAWTLVGRRVLGVPVDVLQRVPPEPGPEDDLDALVLLDWLSLSLPRWQIQTTEALLITGAVTFLFSALLILGFGYGLEMAQALCLLGLPFLLLLWLNYRLARRLGTVLEGARTRQISPNTAAIRAAGMMRRHRWLVFGLSVVAVAATAFLGALWAVRHPFGF
;
A
#
# COMPACT_ATOMS: atom_id res chain seq x y z
N MET A 1 20.43 29.78 20.45
CA MET A 1 20.32 28.53 19.65
C MET A 1 19.47 27.43 20.33
N ARG A 2 18.86 27.67 21.51
CA ARG A 2 18.04 26.70 22.26
C ARG A 2 16.74 26.21 21.59
N GLY A 3 16.23 26.90 20.56
CA GLY A 3 14.99 26.52 19.88
C GLY A 3 15.14 25.32 18.93
N LEU A 4 16.32 25.19 18.31
CA LEU A 4 16.62 24.05 17.43
C LEU A 4 16.91 22.80 18.26
N ASP A 5 17.60 22.92 19.38
CA ASP A 5 17.92 21.79 20.26
C ASP A 5 16.66 21.13 20.83
N GLY A 6 15.61 21.90 21.15
CA GLY A 6 14.32 21.36 21.61
C GLY A 6 13.50 20.68 20.50
N ILE A 7 13.54 21.21 19.27
CA ILE A 7 12.93 20.56 18.09
C ILE A 7 13.74 19.30 17.73
N LEU A 8 15.06 19.35 17.81
CA LEU A 8 15.98 18.24 17.58
C LEU A 8 15.87 17.16 18.68
N ALA A 9 15.54 17.53 19.92
CA ALA A 9 15.25 16.61 21.01
C ALA A 9 13.84 15.98 20.93
N LEU A 10 12.87 16.63 20.27
CA LEU A 10 11.61 16.00 19.85
C LEU A 10 11.80 15.11 18.60
N LEU A 11 12.90 15.32 17.88
CA LEU A 11 13.45 14.48 16.81
C LEU A 11 14.29 13.31 17.35
N ASP A 12 14.49 13.25 18.67
CA ASP A 12 15.32 12.23 19.31
C ASP A 12 14.73 10.82 19.13
N SER A 13 15.62 9.85 19.16
CA SER A 13 15.60 8.50 18.55
C SER A 13 14.55 7.52 19.09
N ARG A 14 13.46 8.00 19.70
CA ARG A 14 12.31 7.21 20.13
C ARG A 14 11.39 7.02 18.95
N SER A 15 11.35 5.81 18.43
CA SER A 15 10.71 5.50 17.15
C SER A 15 9.21 5.72 17.22
N PHE A 16 8.55 5.28 18.29
CA PHE A 16 7.09 5.43 18.44
C PHE A 16 6.65 6.81 18.92
N GLY A 17 7.51 7.49 19.69
CA GLY A 17 7.25 8.82 20.25
C GLY A 17 7.58 9.97 19.29
N SER A 18 8.37 9.71 18.24
CA SER A 18 8.76 10.73 17.27
C SER A 18 7.59 11.15 16.39
N ILE A 19 7.34 12.45 16.31
CA ILE A 19 6.34 13.02 15.39
C ILE A 19 6.65 12.67 13.93
N TRP A 20 7.94 12.49 13.58
CA TRP A 20 8.36 12.14 12.23
C TRP A 20 7.94 10.75 11.81
N PHE A 21 7.94 9.80 12.74
CA PHE A 21 7.42 8.46 12.47
C PHE A 21 5.95 8.52 12.03
N TRP A 22 5.13 9.29 12.77
CA TRP A 22 3.71 9.46 12.45
C TRP A 22 3.49 10.26 11.17
N ILE A 23 4.27 11.32 10.93
CA ILE A 23 4.23 12.06 9.66
C ILE A 23 4.55 11.12 8.49
N LEU A 24 5.61 10.32 8.59
CA LEU A 24 6.00 9.39 7.54
C LEU A 24 4.93 8.32 7.31
N LEU A 25 4.39 7.74 8.39
CA LEU A 25 3.32 6.73 8.33
C LEU A 25 2.07 7.30 7.65
N THR A 26 1.57 8.45 8.11
CA THR A 26 0.38 9.10 7.55
C THR A 26 0.60 9.56 6.12
N ALA A 27 1.77 10.13 5.81
CA ALA A 27 2.13 10.52 4.45
C ALA A 27 2.17 9.30 3.52
N ALA A 28 2.83 8.21 3.91
CA ALA A 28 2.93 7.00 3.12
C ALA A 28 1.53 6.40 2.81
N TRP A 29 0.66 6.31 3.81
CA TRP A 29 -0.73 5.87 3.60
C TRP A 29 -1.54 6.82 2.74
N THR A 30 -1.32 8.12 2.85
CA THR A 30 -1.95 9.13 1.99
C THR A 30 -1.53 8.95 0.54
N LEU A 31 -0.24 8.73 0.26
CA LEU A 31 0.27 8.51 -1.09
C LEU A 31 -0.30 7.22 -1.70
N VAL A 32 -0.33 6.13 -0.92
CA VAL A 32 -0.91 4.84 -1.33
C VAL A 32 -2.40 4.97 -1.66
N GLY A 33 -3.18 5.71 -0.87
CA GLY A 33 -4.62 5.84 -1.05
C GLY A 33 -5.06 6.62 -2.30
N ARG A 34 -4.15 7.38 -2.93
CA ARG A 34 -4.46 8.26 -4.07
C ARG A 34 -4.54 7.55 -5.42
N ARG A 35 -3.91 6.38 -5.56
CA ARG A 35 -3.86 5.63 -6.84
C ARG A 35 -4.01 4.14 -6.62
N VAL A 36 -4.73 3.47 -7.51
CA VAL A 36 -4.85 2.01 -7.51
C VAL A 36 -4.13 1.47 -8.73
N LEU A 37 -3.04 0.72 -8.54
CA LEU A 37 -2.21 0.19 -9.63
C LEU A 37 -1.81 1.24 -10.68
N GLY A 38 -1.52 2.47 -10.24
CA GLY A 38 -1.16 3.58 -11.12
C GLY A 38 -2.34 4.37 -11.70
N VAL A 39 -3.57 3.87 -11.57
CA VAL A 39 -4.78 4.58 -12.00
C VAL A 39 -5.19 5.62 -10.95
N PRO A 40 -5.38 6.90 -11.32
CA PRO A 40 -5.93 7.91 -10.41
C PRO A 40 -7.33 7.53 -9.93
N VAL A 41 -7.60 7.76 -8.65
CA VAL A 41 -8.91 7.45 -8.04
C VAL A 41 -10.05 8.24 -8.72
N ASP A 42 -9.77 9.45 -9.18
CA ASP A 42 -10.76 10.29 -9.86
C ASP A 42 -11.25 9.64 -11.16
N VAL A 43 -10.37 8.97 -11.90
CA VAL A 43 -10.72 8.21 -13.12
C VAL A 43 -11.58 6.99 -12.75
N LEU A 44 -11.19 6.27 -11.70
CA LEU A 44 -11.93 5.11 -11.21
C LEU A 44 -13.35 5.47 -10.73
N GLN A 45 -13.52 6.64 -10.12
CA GLN A 45 -14.82 7.09 -9.58
C GLN A 45 -15.81 7.52 -10.65
N ARG A 46 -15.33 7.92 -11.84
CA ARG A 46 -16.20 8.29 -12.96
C ARG A 46 -16.91 7.10 -13.58
N VAL A 47 -16.30 5.91 -13.51
CA VAL A 47 -16.92 4.69 -14.07
C VAL A 47 -18.09 4.24 -13.20
N PRO A 48 -19.33 4.26 -13.74
CA PRO A 48 -20.53 3.92 -12.98
C PRO A 48 -20.52 2.45 -12.52
N PRO A 49 -21.34 2.09 -11.52
CA PRO A 49 -21.52 0.71 -11.10
C PRO A 49 -22.38 -0.11 -12.08
N GLU A 50 -23.17 0.55 -12.93
CA GLU A 50 -24.11 -0.07 -13.88
C GLU A 50 -23.68 0.14 -15.35
N PRO A 51 -24.03 -0.79 -16.25
CA PRO A 51 -23.72 -0.68 -17.68
C PRO A 51 -24.43 0.52 -18.32
N GLY A 52 -23.62 1.47 -18.78
CA GLY A 52 -24.05 2.58 -19.63
C GLY A 52 -23.98 2.25 -21.13
N PRO A 53 -24.05 3.27 -22.01
CA PRO A 53 -23.82 3.12 -23.44
C PRO A 53 -22.48 2.45 -23.77
N GLU A 54 -22.37 1.73 -24.89
CA GLU A 54 -21.11 1.05 -25.24
C GLU A 54 -19.92 2.01 -25.47
N ASP A 55 -20.21 3.26 -25.85
CA ASP A 55 -19.23 4.35 -26.07
C ASP A 55 -19.03 5.24 -24.82
N ASP A 56 -19.16 4.69 -23.61
CA ASP A 56 -18.83 5.44 -22.40
C ASP A 56 -17.34 5.82 -22.38
N LEU A 57 -17.07 7.11 -22.58
CA LEU A 57 -15.72 7.67 -22.63
C LEU A 57 -14.96 7.39 -21.33
N ASP A 58 -15.62 7.45 -20.17
CA ASP A 58 -14.96 7.23 -18.88
C ASP A 58 -14.53 5.76 -18.72
N ALA A 59 -15.31 4.82 -19.25
CA ALA A 59 -14.95 3.41 -19.31
C ALA A 59 -13.72 3.16 -20.18
N LEU A 60 -13.64 3.80 -21.35
CA LEU A 60 -12.50 3.71 -22.26
C LEU A 60 -11.23 4.33 -21.63
N VAL A 61 -11.34 5.49 -20.99
CA VAL A 61 -10.23 6.14 -20.29
C VAL A 61 -9.68 5.23 -19.19
N LEU A 62 -10.53 4.55 -18.41
CA LEU A 62 -10.07 3.60 -17.38
C LEU A 62 -9.26 2.45 -18.00
N LEU A 63 -9.74 1.87 -19.10
CA LEU A 63 -9.04 0.77 -19.78
C LEU A 63 -7.71 1.21 -20.37
N ASP A 64 -7.63 2.42 -20.92
CA ASP A 64 -6.38 2.99 -21.44
C ASP A 64 -5.34 3.13 -20.32
N TRP A 65 -5.71 3.72 -19.19
CA TRP A 65 -4.83 3.81 -18.01
C TRP A 65 -4.35 2.45 -17.53
N LEU A 66 -5.22 1.45 -17.49
CA LEU A 66 -4.86 0.08 -17.13
C LEU A 66 -3.90 -0.56 -18.12
N SER A 67 -4.08 -0.32 -19.41
CA SER A 67 -3.21 -0.86 -20.45
C SER A 67 -1.77 -0.36 -20.30
N LEU A 68 -1.60 0.88 -19.83
CA LEU A 68 -0.30 1.51 -19.57
C LEU A 68 0.31 1.09 -18.23
N SER A 69 -0.54 0.82 -17.22
CA SER A 69 -0.06 0.56 -15.86
C SER A 69 0.20 -0.92 -15.56
N LEU A 70 -0.60 -1.83 -16.10
CA LEU A 70 -0.51 -3.27 -15.83
C LEU A 70 0.81 -3.93 -16.28
N PRO A 71 1.44 -3.58 -17.42
CA PRO A 71 2.71 -4.17 -17.83
C PRO A 71 3.82 -3.99 -16.79
N ARG A 72 3.77 -2.90 -15.99
CA ARG A 72 4.75 -2.62 -14.93
C ARG A 72 4.68 -3.61 -13.77
N TRP A 73 3.58 -4.34 -13.64
CA TRP A 73 3.38 -5.36 -12.60
C TRP A 73 3.79 -6.77 -13.06
N GLN A 74 4.20 -6.92 -14.33
CA GLN A 74 4.74 -8.16 -14.87
C GLN A 74 6.27 -8.16 -14.71
N ILE A 75 6.72 -8.38 -13.48
CA ILE A 75 8.15 -8.46 -13.16
C ILE A 75 8.71 -9.79 -13.67
N GLN A 76 9.88 -9.76 -14.32
CA GLN A 76 10.59 -10.96 -14.74
C GLN A 76 10.97 -11.83 -13.53
N THR A 77 10.84 -13.14 -13.68
CA THR A 77 10.93 -14.11 -12.57
C THR A 77 12.27 -14.06 -11.83
N THR A 78 13.37 -13.78 -12.54
CA THR A 78 14.73 -13.76 -11.98
C THR A 78 14.95 -12.57 -11.05
N GLU A 79 14.57 -11.36 -11.46
CA GLU A 79 14.69 -10.14 -10.65
C GLU A 79 13.75 -10.21 -9.44
N ALA A 80 12.54 -10.75 -9.64
CA ALA A 80 11.56 -10.95 -8.58
C ALA A 80 12.10 -11.88 -7.47
N LEU A 81 12.84 -12.93 -7.82
CA LEU A 81 13.40 -13.87 -6.84
C LEU A 81 14.44 -13.19 -5.94
N LEU A 82 15.38 -12.42 -6.52
CA LEU A 82 16.39 -11.70 -5.76
C LEU A 82 15.78 -10.65 -4.82
N ILE A 83 14.82 -9.86 -5.33
CA ILE A 83 14.14 -8.85 -4.52
C ILE A 83 13.35 -9.51 -3.39
N THR A 84 12.62 -10.59 -3.69
CA THR A 84 11.82 -11.31 -2.67
C THR A 84 12.73 -11.92 -1.59
N GLY A 85 13.87 -12.50 -1.98
CA GLY A 85 14.87 -13.03 -1.05
C GLY A 85 15.44 -11.94 -0.14
N ALA A 86 15.87 -10.81 -0.71
CA ALA A 86 16.41 -9.68 0.04
C ALA A 86 15.38 -9.07 1.01
N VAL A 87 14.14 -8.86 0.55
CA VAL A 87 13.05 -8.35 1.38
C VAL A 87 12.71 -9.31 2.50
N THR A 88 12.61 -10.61 2.22
CA THR A 88 12.31 -11.62 3.24
C THR A 88 13.41 -11.66 4.29
N PHE A 89 14.68 -11.70 3.87
CA PHE A 89 15.82 -11.67 4.79
C PHE A 89 15.82 -10.41 5.69
N LEU A 90 15.64 -9.24 5.09
CA LEU A 90 15.59 -7.96 5.82
C LEU A 90 14.46 -7.96 6.86
N PHE A 91 13.24 -8.35 6.48
CA PHE A 91 12.11 -8.39 7.41
C PHE A 91 12.26 -9.47 8.48
N SER A 92 12.83 -10.63 8.16
CA SER A 92 13.16 -11.64 9.17
C SER A 92 14.16 -11.10 10.19
N ALA A 93 15.22 -10.40 9.75
CA ALA A 93 16.19 -9.78 10.64
C ALA A 93 15.53 -8.69 11.52
N LEU A 94 14.70 -7.81 10.94
CA LEU A 94 13.96 -6.79 11.69
C LEU A 94 12.99 -7.41 12.71
N LEU A 95 12.31 -8.51 12.37
CA LEU A 95 11.41 -9.21 13.29
C LEU A 95 12.17 -9.81 14.47
N ILE A 96 13.31 -10.46 14.21
CA ILE A 96 14.16 -11.02 15.27
C ILE A 96 14.72 -9.92 16.16
N LEU A 97 15.26 -8.85 15.59
CA LEU A 97 15.81 -7.71 16.33
C LEU A 97 14.72 -6.98 17.13
N GLY A 98 13.56 -6.76 16.53
CA GLY A 98 12.46 -6.04 17.15
C GLY A 98 11.77 -6.84 18.25
N PHE A 99 11.29 -8.04 17.94
CA PHE A 99 10.46 -8.82 18.86
C PHE A 99 11.26 -9.85 19.68
N GLY A 100 12.39 -10.32 19.16
CA GLY A 100 13.28 -11.23 19.88
C GLY A 100 14.21 -10.50 20.86
N TYR A 101 14.85 -9.41 20.41
CA TYR A 101 15.79 -8.63 21.22
C TYR A 101 15.21 -7.34 21.82
N GLY A 102 13.96 -6.98 21.51
CA GLY A 102 13.29 -5.83 22.11
C GLY A 102 13.72 -4.47 21.54
N LEU A 103 14.39 -4.43 20.39
CA LEU A 103 14.83 -3.17 19.78
C LEU A 103 13.65 -2.36 19.24
N GLU A 104 13.37 -1.22 19.85
CA GLU A 104 12.25 -0.32 19.52
C GLU A 104 12.25 0.06 18.02
N MET A 105 13.40 0.48 17.51
CA MET A 105 13.56 0.89 16.11
C MET A 105 13.20 -0.24 15.14
N ALA A 106 13.62 -1.47 15.44
CA ALA A 106 13.32 -2.61 14.60
C ALA A 106 11.82 -2.97 14.64
N GLN A 107 11.15 -2.83 15.79
CA GLN A 107 9.70 -2.99 15.90
C GLN A 107 8.95 -1.93 15.08
N ALA A 108 9.35 -0.67 15.18
CA ALA A 108 8.74 0.43 14.43
C ALA A 108 8.92 0.25 12.91
N LEU A 109 10.10 -0.15 12.45
CA LEU A 109 10.36 -0.46 11.04
C LEU A 109 9.56 -1.66 10.55
N CYS A 110 9.39 -2.70 11.37
CA CYS A 110 8.51 -3.83 11.03
C CYS A 110 7.07 -3.35 10.84
N LEU A 111 6.54 -2.55 11.76
CA LEU A 111 5.15 -2.10 11.73
C LEU A 111 4.89 -1.11 10.59
N LEU A 112 5.90 -0.31 10.23
CA LEU A 112 5.83 0.55 9.07
C LEU A 112 5.87 -0.27 7.77
N GLY A 113 6.79 -1.22 7.66
CA GLY A 113 7.06 -1.95 6.42
C GLY A 113 6.13 -3.13 6.10
N LEU A 114 5.74 -3.92 7.11
CA LEU A 114 4.91 -5.13 6.94
C LEU A 114 3.59 -4.88 6.20
N PRO A 115 2.80 -3.83 6.50
CA PRO A 115 1.58 -3.58 5.76
C PRO A 115 1.86 -3.22 4.29
N PHE A 116 2.99 -2.60 3.98
CA PHE A 116 3.37 -2.34 2.58
C PHE A 116 3.76 -3.62 1.83
N LEU A 117 4.34 -4.63 2.49
CA LEU A 117 4.56 -5.95 1.88
C LEU A 117 3.22 -6.62 1.54
N LEU A 118 2.27 -6.58 2.46
CA LEU A 118 0.94 -7.14 2.22
C LEU A 118 0.22 -6.36 1.11
N LEU A 119 0.34 -5.04 1.09
CA LEU A 119 -0.18 -4.19 0.03
C LEU A 119 0.42 -4.54 -1.34
N LEU A 120 1.75 -4.75 -1.41
CA LEU A 120 2.44 -5.16 -2.64
C LEU A 120 1.87 -6.48 -3.16
N TRP A 121 1.66 -7.46 -2.28
CA TRP A 121 1.05 -8.74 -2.64
C TRP A 121 -0.40 -8.60 -3.12
N LEU A 122 -1.22 -7.79 -2.43
CA LEU A 122 -2.60 -7.51 -2.85
C LEU A 122 -2.63 -6.83 -4.22
N ASN A 123 -1.75 -5.86 -4.45
CA ASN A 123 -1.62 -5.17 -5.74
C ASN A 123 -1.24 -6.15 -6.86
N TYR A 124 -0.26 -7.03 -6.62
CA TYR A 124 0.12 -8.06 -7.58
C TYR A 124 -1.06 -8.99 -7.94
N ARG A 125 -1.83 -9.45 -6.94
CA ARG A 125 -3.03 -10.27 -7.17
C ARG A 125 -4.09 -9.53 -7.99
N LEU A 126 -4.32 -8.25 -7.69
CA LEU A 126 -5.27 -7.43 -8.44
C LEU A 126 -4.80 -7.22 -9.88
N ALA A 127 -3.52 -6.91 -10.10
CA ALA A 127 -2.96 -6.70 -11.43
C ALA A 127 -3.14 -7.94 -12.32
N ARG A 128 -2.88 -9.15 -11.78
CA ARG A 128 -3.12 -10.39 -12.51
C ARG A 128 -4.59 -10.59 -12.91
N ARG A 129 -5.53 -10.29 -12.01
CA ARG A 129 -6.97 -10.40 -12.29
C ARG A 129 -7.44 -9.36 -13.32
N LEU A 130 -6.90 -8.15 -13.26
CA LEU A 130 -7.23 -7.10 -14.22
C LEU A 130 -6.63 -7.39 -15.59
N GLY A 131 -5.44 -8.00 -15.66
CA GLY A 131 -4.85 -8.47 -16.91
C GLY A 131 -5.78 -9.42 -17.67
N THR A 132 -6.38 -10.39 -16.98
CA THR A 132 -7.34 -11.32 -17.63
C THR A 132 -8.62 -10.63 -18.12
N VAL A 133 -9.07 -9.57 -17.44
CA VAL A 133 -10.25 -8.79 -17.86
C VAL A 133 -9.92 -7.95 -19.10
N LEU A 134 -8.73 -7.33 -19.13
CA LEU A 134 -8.29 -6.51 -20.24
C LEU A 134 -8.05 -7.34 -21.52
N GLU A 135 -7.52 -8.56 -21.37
CA GLU A 135 -7.32 -9.49 -22.48
C GLU A 135 -8.65 -9.94 -23.12
N GLY A 136 -9.68 -10.17 -22.30
CA GLY A 136 -11.04 -10.46 -22.77
C GLY A 136 -11.67 -9.29 -23.55
N ALA A 137 -11.40 -8.06 -23.15
CA ALA A 137 -11.80 -6.86 -23.91
C ALA A 137 -11.03 -6.73 -25.23
N ARG A 138 -9.72 -6.97 -25.21
CA ARG A 138 -8.86 -6.92 -26.42
C ARG A 138 -9.27 -7.94 -27.48
N THR A 139 -9.71 -9.13 -27.05
CA THR A 139 -10.16 -10.22 -27.94
C THR A 139 -11.62 -10.04 -28.39
N ARG A 140 -12.27 -8.91 -28.06
CA ARG A 140 -13.69 -8.63 -28.31
C ARG A 140 -14.65 -9.70 -27.78
N GLN A 141 -14.24 -10.47 -26.78
CA GLN A 141 -15.11 -11.45 -26.11
C GLN A 141 -16.06 -10.78 -25.11
N ILE A 142 -15.65 -9.63 -24.58
CA ILE A 142 -16.42 -8.83 -23.61
C ILE A 142 -16.50 -7.41 -24.15
N SER A 143 -17.68 -6.80 -24.11
CA SER A 143 -17.86 -5.38 -24.45
C SER A 143 -16.93 -4.51 -23.57
N PRO A 144 -16.22 -3.51 -24.14
CA PRO A 144 -15.30 -2.65 -23.39
C PRO A 144 -15.92 -2.04 -22.14
N ASN A 145 -17.19 -1.63 -22.20
CA ASN A 145 -17.89 -1.07 -21.06
C ASN A 145 -18.03 -2.09 -19.91
N THR A 146 -18.48 -3.31 -20.22
CA THR A 146 -18.61 -4.39 -19.24
C THR A 146 -17.25 -4.76 -18.61
N ALA A 147 -16.17 -4.73 -19.40
CA ALA A 147 -14.82 -4.96 -18.89
C ALA A 147 -14.37 -3.84 -17.94
N ALA A 148 -14.63 -2.58 -18.28
CA ALA A 148 -14.31 -1.42 -17.45
C ALA A 148 -15.07 -1.45 -16.12
N ILE A 149 -16.38 -1.74 -16.13
CA ILE A 149 -17.20 -1.84 -14.91
C ILE A 149 -16.71 -2.97 -14.01
N ARG A 150 -16.39 -4.13 -14.59
CA ARG A 150 -15.84 -5.27 -13.85
C ARG A 150 -14.50 -4.92 -13.22
N ALA A 151 -13.61 -4.26 -13.97
CA ALA A 151 -12.33 -3.77 -13.48
C ALA A 151 -12.52 -2.74 -12.36
N ALA A 152 -13.41 -1.76 -12.54
CA ALA A 152 -13.73 -0.74 -11.55
C ALA A 152 -14.29 -1.35 -10.26
N GLY A 153 -15.17 -2.35 -10.36
CA GLY A 153 -15.68 -3.10 -9.22
C GLY A 153 -14.59 -3.82 -8.43
N MET A 154 -13.63 -4.47 -9.13
CA MET A 154 -12.47 -5.09 -8.48
C MET A 154 -11.58 -4.06 -7.78
N MET A 155 -11.31 -2.91 -8.41
CA MET A 155 -10.50 -1.84 -7.83
C MET A 155 -11.18 -1.18 -6.63
N ARG A 156 -12.50 -0.97 -6.67
CA ARG A 156 -13.29 -0.46 -5.54
C ARG A 156 -13.16 -1.39 -4.33
N ARG A 157 -13.34 -2.70 -4.52
CA ARG A 157 -13.14 -3.70 -3.44
C ARG A 157 -11.72 -3.68 -2.89
N HIS A 158 -10.72 -3.61 -3.77
CA HIS A 158 -9.32 -3.51 -3.35
C HIS A 158 -9.06 -2.27 -2.50
N ARG A 159 -9.61 -1.12 -2.87
CA ARG A 159 -9.49 0.12 -2.08
C ARG A 159 -10.06 -0.03 -0.67
N TRP A 160 -11.19 -0.72 -0.52
CA TRP A 160 -11.74 -1.04 0.81
C TRP A 160 -10.79 -1.93 1.63
N LEU A 161 -10.16 -2.94 1.00
CA LEU A 161 -9.15 -3.76 1.66
C LEU A 161 -7.93 -2.93 2.09
N VAL A 162 -7.44 -2.03 1.23
CA VAL A 162 -6.30 -1.15 1.52
C VAL A 162 -6.64 -0.17 2.65
N PHE A 163 -7.85 0.39 2.65
CA PHE A 163 -8.32 1.25 3.73
C PHE A 163 -8.39 0.48 5.06
N GLY A 164 -8.99 -0.71 5.07
CA GLY A 164 -9.01 -1.58 6.26
C GLY A 164 -7.60 -1.92 6.75
N LEU A 165 -6.69 -2.24 5.83
CA LEU A 165 -5.29 -2.49 6.15
C LEU A 165 -4.60 -1.28 6.78
N SER A 166 -4.87 -0.07 6.28
CA SER A 166 -4.32 1.17 6.85
C SER A 166 -4.80 1.41 8.28
N VAL A 167 -6.10 1.21 8.54
CA VAL A 167 -6.69 1.36 9.87
C VAL A 167 -6.09 0.35 10.83
N VAL A 168 -5.98 -0.92 10.42
CA VAL A 168 -5.35 -1.97 11.24
C VAL A 168 -3.88 -1.67 11.50
N ALA A 169 -3.13 -1.24 10.49
CA ALA A 169 -1.71 -0.91 10.63
C ALA A 169 -1.49 0.25 11.60
N VAL A 170 -2.24 1.35 11.45
CA VAL A 170 -2.17 2.52 12.33
C VAL A 170 -2.58 2.15 13.76
N ALA A 171 -3.67 1.40 13.93
CA ALA A 171 -4.13 0.95 15.25
C ALA A 171 -3.12 0.03 15.94
N ALA A 172 -2.57 -0.96 15.23
CA ALA A 172 -1.54 -1.87 15.76
C ALA A 172 -0.27 -1.11 16.15
N THR A 173 0.13 -0.13 15.34
CA THR A 173 1.29 0.72 15.60
C THR A 173 1.08 1.59 16.84
N ALA A 174 -0.09 2.23 16.97
CA ALA A 174 -0.44 3.03 18.14
C ALA A 174 -0.48 2.18 19.41
N PHE A 175 -1.09 0.99 19.32
CA PHE A 175 -1.20 0.06 20.45
C PHE A 175 0.18 -0.43 20.92
N LEU A 176 1.06 -0.84 20.01
CA LEU A 176 2.41 -1.28 20.36
C LEU A 176 3.28 -0.13 20.88
N GLY A 177 3.14 1.08 20.31
CA GLY A 177 3.81 2.27 20.83
C GLY A 177 3.38 2.61 22.26
N ALA A 178 2.08 2.55 22.55
CA ALA A 178 1.56 2.77 23.90
C ALA A 178 2.04 1.68 24.88
N LEU A 179 2.02 0.41 24.46
CA LEU A 179 2.49 -0.71 25.25
C LEU A 179 4.00 -0.61 25.54
N TRP A 180 4.78 -0.16 24.56
CA TRP A 180 6.20 0.08 24.72
C TRP A 180 6.47 1.19 25.74
N ALA A 181 5.73 2.30 25.66
CA ALA A 181 5.82 3.42 26.60
C ALA A 181 5.47 3.01 28.04
N VAL A 182 4.49 2.13 28.23
CA VAL A 182 4.14 1.59 29.56
C VAL A 182 5.23 0.67 30.10
N ARG A 183 5.87 -0.14 29.25
CA ARG A 183 6.94 -1.07 29.66
C ARG A 183 8.26 -0.39 29.93
N HIS A 184 8.55 0.73 29.27
CA HIS A 184 9.81 1.48 29.39
C HIS A 184 9.53 2.94 29.80
N PRO A 185 9.00 3.18 31.03
CA PRO A 185 8.53 4.50 31.46
C PRO A 185 9.63 5.58 31.49
N PHE A 186 10.90 5.18 31.56
CA PHE A 186 12.05 6.10 31.57
C PHE A 186 12.86 6.11 30.27
N GLY A 187 12.42 5.38 29.22
CA GLY A 187 13.08 5.37 27.91
C GLY A 187 14.33 4.50 27.80
N PHE A 188 14.51 3.54 28.72
CA PHE A 188 15.47 2.44 28.65
C PHE A 188 14.74 1.12 28.85
#